data_AF-A0A4Q3THG8-F1
#
_entry.id   AF-A0A4Q3THG8-F1
#
_cell.length_a   1.000
_cell.length_b   1.000
_cell.length_c   1.000
_cell.angle_alpha   90.00
_cell.angle_beta   90.00
_cell.angle_gamma   90.00
#
_symmetry.space_group_name_H-M   'P 1'
#
loop_
_entity.id
_entity.type
_entity.pdbx_description
1 polymer ?
#
loop_
_entity_poly.entity_id
_entity_poly.type
_entity_poly.pdbx_seq_one_letter_code
_entity_poly.pdbx_strand_id
1 'polypeptide(L)'
;MSRLSPLFLAFAALVMTGAAAPPAGPLPKPDINGSYLFWKPEEQLVGYRNMEKVFPTHVIRRGAKVHPLPQGKPLTVRYPYEGETWDADRFMDATNAAGVLVIHHDKIVLERYHLGYGPDQRWTSFSVGKSISSTLAGAALKDGYIKSLEDPVTTYLPGLRGSAYE
;
A
#
# COMPACT_ATOMS: atom_id res chain seq x y z
N MET A 1 -19.42 33.67 43.32
CA MET A 1 -19.48 33.29 41.88
C MET A 1 -18.42 34.16 41.21
N SER A 2 -17.30 33.72 40.66
CA SER A 2 -16.98 32.56 39.82
C SER A 2 -15.48 32.22 39.96
N ARG A 3 -15.13 30.93 40.04
CA ARG A 3 -13.73 30.47 39.95
C ARG A 3 -13.35 30.32 38.47
N LEU A 4 -12.29 30.99 38.03
CA LEU A 4 -11.63 30.77 36.74
C LEU A 4 -10.69 29.57 36.87
N SER A 5 -10.92 28.51 36.09
CA SER A 5 -9.97 27.41 35.90
C SER A 5 -9.06 27.74 34.71
N PRO A 6 -7.72 27.63 34.83
CA PRO A 6 -6.86 27.69 33.67
C PRO A 6 -6.89 26.32 32.96
N LEU A 7 -7.35 26.32 31.71
CA LEU A 7 -7.30 25.16 30.83
C LEU A 7 -5.83 24.94 30.41
N PHE A 8 -5.20 23.91 30.97
CA PHE A 8 -3.90 23.45 30.48
C PHE A 8 -4.11 22.81 29.10
N LEU A 9 -3.72 23.51 28.03
CA LEU A 9 -3.49 22.88 26.73
C LEU A 9 -2.24 22.00 26.85
N ALA A 10 -2.44 20.70 27.05
CA ALA A 10 -1.37 19.73 26.86
C ALA A 10 -1.13 19.56 25.35
N PHE A 11 -0.06 20.18 24.84
CA PHE A 11 0.51 19.82 23.55
C PHE A 11 1.12 18.42 23.69
N ALA A 12 0.39 17.39 23.26
CA ALA A 12 0.97 16.08 23.05
C ALA A 12 1.90 16.17 21.84
N ALA A 13 3.18 16.40 22.09
CA ALA A 13 4.22 16.24 21.09
C ALA A 13 4.26 14.77 20.67
N LEU A 14 3.74 14.47 19.49
CA LEU A 14 3.90 13.17 18.86
C LEU A 14 5.39 12.99 18.56
N VAL A 15 6.08 12.18 19.36
CA VAL A 15 7.44 11.74 19.03
C VAL A 15 7.32 10.85 17.80
N MET A 16 7.46 11.45 16.63
CA MET A 16 7.76 10.76 15.38
C MET A 16 9.14 10.11 15.59
N THR A 17 9.17 8.84 15.99
CA THR A 17 10.38 8.03 15.87
C THR A 17 10.74 8.05 14.38
N GLY A 18 11.76 8.83 14.04
CA GLY A 18 12.16 9.08 12.66
C GLY A 18 12.41 7.76 11.97
N ALA A 19 11.68 7.51 10.88
CA ALA A 19 11.99 6.42 9.97
C ALA A 19 13.47 6.55 9.58
N ALA A 20 14.22 5.46 9.68
CA ALA A 20 15.57 5.40 9.14
C ALA A 20 15.54 5.92 7.69
N ALA A 21 16.55 6.71 7.31
CA ALA A 21 16.62 7.26 5.97
C ALA A 21 16.43 6.13 4.93
N PRO A 22 15.61 6.34 3.89
CA PRO A 22 15.39 5.31 2.88
C PRO A 22 16.74 4.87 2.29
N PRO A 23 16.91 3.58 1.96
CA PRO A 23 18.13 3.09 1.32
C PRO A 23 18.47 3.96 0.12
N ALA A 24 19.68 4.54 0.16
CA ALA A 24 20.24 5.36 -0.89
C ALA A 24 21.07 4.48 -1.82
N GLY A 25 20.82 4.57 -3.12
CA GLY A 25 21.52 3.77 -4.13
C GLY A 25 21.10 4.16 -5.54
N PRO A 26 21.83 3.71 -6.57
CA PRO A 26 21.43 3.94 -7.95
C PRO A 26 20.07 3.29 -8.21
N LEU A 27 19.24 3.92 -9.04
CA LEU A 27 17.99 3.32 -9.49
C LEU A 27 18.31 2.06 -10.32
N PRO A 28 17.71 0.90 -10.01
CA PRO A 28 17.93 -0.30 -10.79
C PRO A 28 17.34 -0.15 -12.19
N LYS A 29 17.97 -0.81 -13.16
CA LYS A 29 17.47 -0.87 -14.53
C LYS A 29 16.58 -2.10 -14.69
N PRO A 30 15.46 -2.01 -15.42
CA PRO A 30 14.70 -3.19 -15.80
C PRO A 30 15.56 -4.15 -16.62
N ASP A 31 15.23 -5.45 -16.60
CA ASP A 31 15.92 -6.42 -17.46
C ASP A 31 15.59 -6.20 -18.95
N ILE A 32 16.17 -7.03 -19.82
CA ILE A 32 15.98 -6.92 -21.29
C ILE A 32 14.53 -7.06 -21.75
N ASN A 33 13.67 -7.66 -20.93
CA ASN A 33 12.24 -7.81 -21.18
C ASN A 33 11.42 -6.72 -20.47
N GLY A 34 12.07 -5.74 -19.84
CA GLY A 34 11.43 -4.71 -19.02
C GLY A 34 10.95 -5.24 -17.67
N SER A 35 11.34 -6.45 -17.26
CA SER A 35 10.95 -7.01 -15.97
C SER A 35 11.74 -6.35 -14.83
N TYR A 36 11.01 -6.07 -13.76
CA TYR A 36 11.52 -5.57 -12.49
C TYR A 36 11.20 -6.53 -11.34
N LEU A 37 10.52 -7.64 -11.62
CA LEU A 37 10.06 -8.62 -10.63
C LEU A 37 11.22 -9.41 -10.00
N PHE A 38 12.32 -9.55 -10.73
CA PHE A 38 13.46 -10.41 -10.37
C PHE A 38 14.72 -9.60 -10.06
N TRP A 39 14.58 -8.32 -9.73
CA TRP A 39 15.67 -7.51 -9.18
C TRP A 39 16.25 -8.19 -7.94
N LYS A 40 17.56 -7.98 -7.71
CA LYS A 40 18.22 -8.48 -6.50
C LYS A 40 17.64 -7.79 -5.26
N PRO A 41 17.70 -8.41 -4.07
CA PRO A 41 17.13 -7.83 -2.87
C PRO A 41 17.52 -6.36 -2.62
N GLU A 42 18.79 -6.01 -2.81
CA GLU A 42 19.29 -4.63 -2.67
C GLU A 42 18.69 -3.66 -3.70
N GLU A 43 18.44 -4.13 -4.92
CA GLU A 43 17.78 -3.37 -5.99
C GLU A 43 16.30 -3.21 -5.71
N GLN A 44 15.61 -4.25 -5.20
CA GLN A 44 14.19 -4.18 -4.83
C GLN A 44 13.94 -3.11 -3.76
N LEU A 45 14.81 -3.02 -2.76
CA LEU A 45 14.72 -2.04 -1.67
C LEU A 45 14.71 -0.59 -2.19
N VAL A 46 15.48 -0.31 -3.24
CA VAL A 46 15.58 1.02 -3.87
C VAL A 46 14.52 1.20 -4.97
N GLY A 47 14.36 0.21 -5.83
CA GLY A 47 13.52 0.29 -7.03
C GLY A 47 12.02 0.34 -6.72
N TYR A 48 11.51 -0.52 -5.83
CA TYR A 48 10.06 -0.66 -5.61
C TYR A 48 9.39 0.57 -4.99
N ARG A 49 10.13 1.44 -4.29
CA ARG A 49 9.61 2.76 -3.83
C ARG A 49 9.75 3.88 -4.86
N ASN A 50 10.48 3.64 -5.95
CA ASN A 50 10.86 4.65 -6.95
C ASN A 50 10.41 4.25 -8.35
N MET A 51 9.40 3.39 -8.50
CA MET A 51 8.96 2.88 -9.80
C MET A 51 8.58 3.99 -10.79
N GLU A 52 8.05 5.12 -10.30
CA GLU A 52 7.73 6.30 -11.10
C GLU A 52 8.96 7.01 -11.70
N LYS A 53 10.15 6.73 -11.16
CA LYS A 53 11.43 7.23 -11.69
C LYS A 53 12.08 6.25 -12.67
N VAL A 54 11.64 4.98 -12.65
CA VAL A 54 12.17 3.91 -13.52
C VAL A 54 11.30 3.74 -14.77
N PHE A 55 9.99 3.89 -14.64
CA PHE A 55 9.03 3.66 -15.73
C PHE A 55 8.14 4.88 -15.98
N PRO A 56 7.64 5.07 -17.22
CA PRO A 56 6.54 6.00 -17.48
C PRO A 56 5.32 5.65 -16.62
N THR A 57 4.70 6.65 -16.02
CA THR A 57 3.53 6.45 -15.15
C THR A 57 2.43 7.47 -15.43
N HIS A 58 1.20 7.07 -15.11
CA HIS A 58 0.07 7.99 -15.01
C HIS A 58 -0.28 8.23 -13.55
N VAL A 59 -0.48 9.50 -13.19
CA VAL A 59 -0.83 9.88 -11.81
C VAL A 59 -2.33 9.80 -11.60
N ILE A 60 -2.76 8.90 -10.70
CA ILE A 60 -4.11 8.91 -10.15
C ILE A 60 -4.11 9.84 -8.94
N ARG A 61 -4.74 11.01 -9.07
CA ARG A 61 -4.80 12.00 -7.99
C ARG A 61 -5.85 11.59 -6.95
N ARG A 62 -5.55 11.82 -5.67
CA ARG A 62 -6.56 11.75 -4.60
C ARG A 62 -7.66 12.79 -4.82
N GLY A 63 -8.88 12.50 -4.37
CA GLY A 63 -9.98 13.45 -4.38
C GLY A 63 -9.82 14.58 -3.36
N ALA A 64 -10.66 15.62 -3.47
CA ALA A 64 -10.64 16.78 -2.57
C ALA A 64 -11.06 16.43 -1.14
N LYS A 65 -11.97 15.46 -0.97
CA LYS A 65 -12.42 14.96 0.32
C LYS A 65 -11.68 13.66 0.64
N VAL A 66 -10.97 13.65 1.76
CA VAL A 66 -10.27 12.48 2.30
C VAL A 66 -10.95 12.09 3.60
N HIS A 67 -11.14 10.78 3.82
CA HIS A 67 -11.61 10.26 5.09
C HIS A 67 -10.41 9.96 5.99
N PRO A 68 -10.20 10.68 7.11
CA PRO A 68 -9.10 10.38 8.01
C PRO A 68 -9.33 9.04 8.71
N LEU A 69 -8.25 8.28 8.93
CA LEU A 69 -8.28 7.07 9.76
C LEU A 69 -7.81 7.44 11.18
N PRO A 70 -8.71 7.53 12.17
CA PRO A 70 -8.31 7.80 13.55
C PRO A 70 -7.51 6.65 14.16
N GLN A 71 -6.70 6.98 15.17
CA GLN A 71 -6.01 5.98 15.98
C GLN A 71 -6.99 5.33 16.97
N GLY A 72 -6.85 4.02 17.14
CA GLY A 72 -7.64 3.20 18.06
C GLY A 72 -6.85 2.77 19.28
N LYS A 73 -7.43 1.83 20.05
CA LYS A 73 -6.70 1.15 21.12
C LYS A 73 -5.60 0.29 20.48
N PRO A 74 -4.31 0.47 20.86
CA PRO A 74 -3.23 -0.30 20.26
C PRO A 74 -3.43 -1.81 20.42
N LEU A 75 -3.17 -2.54 19.34
CA LEU A 75 -3.13 -4.00 19.30
C LEU A 75 -1.71 -4.45 19.65
N THR A 76 -1.57 -5.22 20.72
CA THR A 76 -0.32 -5.93 21.02
C THR A 76 -0.35 -7.28 20.30
N VAL A 77 0.58 -7.49 19.36
CA VAL A 77 0.71 -8.75 18.62
C VAL A 77 1.78 -9.60 19.27
N ARG A 78 1.40 -10.78 19.78
CA ARG A 78 2.31 -11.84 20.22
C ARG A 78 1.70 -13.19 19.90
N TYR A 79 2.43 -14.08 19.24
CA TYR A 79 1.95 -15.41 18.88
C TYR A 79 3.09 -16.43 18.83
N PRO A 80 2.84 -17.71 19.16
CA PRO A 80 3.85 -18.76 19.02
C PRO A 80 4.05 -19.11 17.53
N TYR A 81 5.31 -19.18 17.10
CA TYR A 81 5.70 -19.64 15.76
C TYR A 81 7.07 -20.32 15.84
N GLU A 82 7.18 -21.54 15.30
CA GLU A 82 8.43 -22.34 15.30
C GLU A 82 9.13 -22.45 16.67
N GLY A 83 8.35 -22.55 17.76
CA GLY A 83 8.89 -22.68 19.12
C GLY A 83 9.34 -21.35 19.76
N GLU A 84 9.22 -20.24 19.05
CA GLU A 84 9.48 -18.88 19.56
C GLU A 84 8.17 -18.10 19.72
N THR A 85 8.22 -16.98 20.46
CA THR A 85 7.12 -16.00 20.48
C THR A 85 7.46 -14.86 19.53
N TRP A 86 6.71 -14.76 18.44
CA TRP A 86 6.86 -13.71 17.45
C TRP A 86 5.94 -12.52 17.75
N ASP A 87 6.36 -11.35 17.29
CA ASP A 87 5.57 -10.13 17.22
C ASP A 87 5.60 -9.56 15.79
N ALA A 88 4.99 -8.39 15.60
CA ALA A 88 4.92 -7.74 14.29
C ALA A 88 6.30 -7.37 13.74
N ASP A 89 7.21 -6.89 14.59
CA ASP A 89 8.55 -6.45 14.17
C ASP A 89 9.38 -7.66 13.73
N ARG A 90 9.35 -8.76 14.51
CA ARG A 90 10.01 -10.03 14.14
C ARG A 90 9.48 -10.60 12.83
N PHE A 91 8.18 -10.56 12.60
CA PHE A 91 7.58 -10.99 11.33
C PHE A 91 8.09 -10.15 10.16
N MET A 92 8.15 -8.82 10.33
CA MET A 92 8.60 -7.91 9.28
C MET A 92 10.08 -8.12 8.95
N ASP A 93 10.92 -8.33 9.96
CA ASP A 93 12.34 -8.67 9.79
C ASP A 93 12.51 -9.99 9.02
N ALA A 94 11.73 -11.02 9.39
CA ALA A 94 11.83 -12.34 8.78
C ALA A 94 11.33 -12.39 7.32
N THR A 95 10.44 -11.49 6.94
CA THR A 95 9.78 -11.48 5.61
C THR A 95 10.22 -10.34 4.70
N ASN A 96 11.10 -9.46 5.17
CA ASN A 96 11.42 -8.18 4.50
C ASN A 96 10.16 -7.37 4.18
N ALA A 97 9.17 -7.38 5.09
CA ALA A 97 7.98 -6.56 4.90
C ALA A 97 8.29 -5.08 5.18
N ALA A 98 7.94 -4.21 4.23
CA ALA A 98 8.15 -2.77 4.36
C ALA A 98 7.20 -2.08 5.34
N GLY A 99 6.03 -2.66 5.58
CA GLY A 99 5.01 -2.09 6.45
C GLY A 99 3.90 -3.08 6.80
N VAL A 100 3.32 -2.90 7.97
CA VAL A 100 2.11 -3.61 8.43
C VAL A 100 1.14 -2.58 9.01
N LEU A 101 -0.10 -2.62 8.53
CA LEU A 101 -1.20 -1.77 8.98
C LEU A 101 -2.40 -2.65 9.33
N VAL A 102 -2.95 -2.49 10.53
CA VAL A 102 -4.17 -3.18 10.98
C VAL A 102 -5.22 -2.14 11.33
N ILE A 103 -6.38 -2.25 10.68
CA ILE A 103 -7.55 -1.40 10.90
C ILE A 103 -8.66 -2.25 11.51
N HIS A 104 -9.27 -1.75 12.58
CA HIS A 104 -10.40 -2.38 13.25
C HIS A 104 -11.43 -1.32 13.64
N HIS A 105 -12.68 -1.46 13.16
CA HIS A 105 -13.74 -0.45 13.29
C HIS A 105 -13.29 0.96 12.90
N ASP A 106 -12.80 1.10 11.66
CA ASP A 106 -12.30 2.35 11.06
C ASP A 106 -11.17 3.04 11.84
N LYS A 107 -10.52 2.32 12.75
CA LYS A 107 -9.41 2.82 13.56
C LYS A 107 -8.15 2.03 13.29
N ILE A 108 -7.04 2.74 13.17
CA ILE A 108 -5.71 2.14 13.11
C ILE A 108 -5.39 1.61 14.51
N VAL A 109 -5.18 0.30 14.64
CA VAL A 109 -4.83 -0.35 15.92
C VAL A 109 -3.39 -0.87 15.92
N LEU A 110 -2.76 -1.01 14.76
CA LEU A 110 -1.34 -1.28 14.60
C LEU A 110 -0.85 -0.63 13.31
N GLU A 111 0.28 0.07 13.37
CA GLU A 111 0.94 0.66 12.22
C GLU A 111 2.45 0.59 12.45
N ARG A 112 3.16 -0.11 11.57
CA ARG A 112 4.60 -0.35 11.65
C ARG A 112 5.20 -0.23 10.26
N TYR A 113 6.42 0.31 10.20
CA TYR A 113 7.18 0.46 8.98
C TYR A 113 8.60 -0.04 9.21
N HIS A 114 9.20 -0.61 8.17
CA HIS A 114 10.58 -1.06 8.17
C HIS A 114 11.25 -0.68 6.85
N LEU A 115 12.52 -1.08 6.64
CA LEU A 115 13.26 -0.84 5.40
C LEU A 115 13.33 0.66 4.99
N GLY A 116 13.29 1.57 5.98
CA GLY A 116 13.28 3.02 5.77
C GLY A 116 12.01 3.56 5.08
N TYR A 117 10.89 2.83 5.18
CA TYR A 117 9.56 3.38 4.86
C TYR A 117 8.97 4.13 6.06
N GLY A 118 8.00 4.97 5.75
CA GLY A 118 7.14 5.68 6.68
C GLY A 118 5.76 5.84 6.05
N PRO A 119 4.86 6.60 6.70
CA PRO A 119 3.45 6.70 6.29
C PRO A 119 3.22 7.44 4.97
N ASP A 120 4.17 8.29 4.55
CA ASP A 120 4.02 9.14 3.38
C ASP A 120 4.68 8.57 2.11
N GLN A 121 5.34 7.40 2.23
CA GLN A 121 6.01 6.74 1.13
C GLN A 121 5.09 5.74 0.42
N ARG A 122 5.29 5.60 -0.91
CA ARG A 122 4.54 4.65 -1.74
C ARG A 122 5.27 3.31 -1.86
N TRP A 123 4.51 2.23 -1.90
CA TRP A 123 5.00 0.88 -2.22
C TRP A 123 4.36 0.39 -3.53
N THR A 124 5.12 -0.33 -4.33
CA THR A 124 4.61 -0.96 -5.56
C THR A 124 3.69 -2.12 -5.23
N SER A 125 2.41 -1.98 -5.57
CA SER A 125 1.37 -2.94 -5.16
C SER A 125 1.45 -4.31 -5.85
N PHE A 126 2.20 -4.41 -6.94
CA PHE A 126 2.17 -5.57 -7.85
C PHE A 126 0.72 -5.98 -8.17
N SER A 127 0.40 -7.28 -8.07
CA SER A 127 -0.91 -7.83 -8.40
C SER A 127 -2.05 -7.38 -7.50
N VAL A 128 -1.81 -6.71 -6.37
CA VAL A 128 -2.90 -6.06 -5.61
C VAL A 128 -3.65 -5.05 -6.47
N GLY A 129 -3.00 -4.47 -7.50
CA GLY A 129 -3.65 -3.61 -8.47
C GLY A 129 -4.81 -4.27 -9.23
N LYS A 130 -4.81 -5.60 -9.40
CA LYS A 130 -5.90 -6.33 -10.07
C LYS A 130 -7.21 -6.26 -9.30
N SER A 131 -7.15 -6.20 -7.96
CA SER A 131 -8.35 -6.03 -7.13
C SER A 131 -9.02 -4.69 -7.39
N ILE A 132 -8.24 -3.63 -7.62
CA ILE A 132 -8.77 -2.32 -8.01
C ILE A 132 -9.43 -2.39 -9.39
N SER A 133 -8.76 -2.97 -10.38
CA SER A 133 -9.34 -3.14 -11.72
C SER A 133 -10.62 -3.97 -11.72
N SER A 134 -10.67 -5.06 -10.95
CA SER A 134 -11.86 -5.90 -10.79
C SER A 134 -13.01 -5.15 -10.11
N THR A 135 -12.70 -4.36 -9.08
CA THR A 135 -13.70 -3.50 -8.41
C THR A 135 -14.30 -2.49 -9.39
N LEU A 136 -13.47 -1.86 -10.22
CA LEU A 136 -13.93 -0.93 -11.25
C LEU A 136 -14.74 -1.63 -12.35
N ALA A 137 -14.37 -2.85 -12.74
CA ALA A 137 -15.18 -3.65 -13.66
C ALA A 137 -16.56 -3.98 -13.08
N GLY A 138 -16.64 -4.33 -11.79
CA GLY A 138 -17.90 -4.54 -11.08
C GLY A 138 -18.76 -3.26 -11.01
N ALA A 139 -18.13 -2.10 -10.78
CA ALA A 139 -18.82 -0.81 -10.85
C ALA A 139 -19.35 -0.52 -12.27
N ALA A 140 -18.53 -0.75 -13.30
CA ALA A 140 -18.93 -0.56 -14.69
C ALA A 140 -20.07 -1.49 -15.12
N LEU A 141 -20.10 -2.73 -14.62
CA LEU A 141 -21.22 -3.66 -14.78
C LEU A 141 -22.50 -3.12 -14.14
N LYS A 142 -22.40 -2.70 -12.86
CA LYS A 142 -23.53 -2.13 -12.11
C LYS A 142 -24.10 -0.88 -12.80
N ASP A 143 -23.23 -0.03 -13.34
CA ASP A 143 -23.60 1.21 -14.03
C ASP A 143 -24.02 0.97 -15.49
N GLY A 144 -23.96 -0.27 -15.97
CA GLY A 144 -24.41 -0.68 -17.30
C GLY A 144 -23.45 -0.33 -18.44
N TYR A 145 -22.21 0.05 -18.16
CA TYR A 145 -21.15 0.19 -19.17
C TYR A 145 -20.67 -1.18 -19.67
N ILE A 146 -20.60 -2.17 -18.77
CA ILE A 146 -20.54 -3.59 -19.09
C ILE A 146 -21.96 -4.14 -18.94
N LYS A 147 -22.46 -4.89 -19.92
CA LYS A 147 -23.83 -5.43 -19.94
C LYS A 147 -23.92 -6.79 -19.24
N SER A 148 -22.95 -7.66 -19.45
CA SER A 148 -22.89 -8.99 -18.86
C SER A 148 -21.42 -9.45 -18.71
N LEU A 149 -21.16 -10.35 -17.77
CA LEU A 149 -19.84 -10.98 -17.60
C LEU A 149 -19.62 -12.13 -18.58
N GLU A 150 -20.69 -12.61 -19.20
CA GLU A 150 -20.72 -13.64 -20.22
C GLU A 150 -20.52 -13.05 -21.63
N ASP A 151 -20.57 -11.72 -21.77
CA ASP A 151 -20.26 -11.05 -23.03
C ASP A 151 -18.82 -11.36 -23.45
N PRO A 152 -18.57 -11.71 -24.72
CA PRO A 152 -17.20 -11.86 -25.19
C PRO A 152 -16.48 -10.52 -25.09
N VAL A 153 -15.19 -10.54 -24.73
CA VAL A 153 -14.40 -9.31 -24.56
C VAL A 153 -14.38 -8.47 -25.85
N THR A 154 -14.50 -9.12 -27.01
CA THR A 154 -14.54 -8.51 -28.33
C THR A 154 -15.78 -7.63 -28.56
N THR A 155 -16.82 -7.73 -27.72
CA THR A 155 -17.93 -6.78 -27.65
C THR A 155 -17.45 -5.39 -27.25
N TYR A 156 -16.53 -5.31 -26.29
CA TYR A 156 -16.00 -4.05 -25.75
C TYR A 156 -14.70 -3.63 -26.41
N LEU A 157 -13.90 -4.61 -26.87
CA LEU A 157 -12.60 -4.42 -27.49
C LEU A 157 -12.55 -5.14 -28.86
N PRO A 158 -13.15 -4.56 -29.92
CA PRO A 158 -13.24 -5.20 -31.23
C PRO A 158 -11.89 -5.59 -31.86
N GLY A 159 -10.80 -4.93 -31.45
CA GLY A 159 -9.45 -5.22 -31.93
C GLY A 159 -8.88 -6.57 -31.46
N LEU A 160 -9.56 -7.28 -30.55
CA LEU A 160 -9.13 -8.58 -30.04
C LEU A 160 -9.72 -9.79 -30.80
N ARG A 161 -10.54 -9.56 -31.83
CA ARG A 161 -11.10 -10.66 -32.64
C ARG A 161 -10.01 -11.49 -33.30
N GLY A 162 -10.17 -12.81 -33.32
CA GLY A 162 -9.17 -13.76 -33.80
C GLY A 162 -7.94 -13.92 -32.90
N SER A 163 -7.91 -13.31 -31.71
CA SER A 163 -6.88 -13.55 -30.70
C SER A 163 -7.29 -14.67 -29.73
N ALA A 164 -6.38 -15.08 -28.84
CA ALA A 164 -6.69 -16.04 -27.77
C ALA A 164 -7.68 -15.51 -26.72
N TYR A 165 -8.10 -14.25 -26.82
CA TYR A 165 -9.09 -13.63 -25.94
C TYR A 165 -10.50 -13.55 -26.56
N GLU A 166 -10.67 -13.96 -27.82
CA GLU A 166 -12.00 -14.21 -28.41
C GLU A 166 -12.59 -15.52 -27.88
#